data_AF-A0A9W4RX39-F1
#
_entry.id   AF-A0A9W4RX39-F1
#
_cell.length_a   1.000
_cell.length_b   1.000
_cell.length_c   1.000
_cell.angle_alpha   90.00
_cell.angle_beta   90.00
_cell.angle_gamma   90.00
#
_symmetry.space_group_name_H-M   'P 1'
#
loop_
_entity.id
_entity.type
_entity.pdbx_description
1 polymer ?
#
loop_
_entity_poly.entity_id
_entity_poly.type
_entity_poly.pdbx_seq_one_letter_code
_entity_poly.pdbx_strand_id
1 'polypeptide(L)'
;MATSDNTHQEQAVAVDGSAHPHRSHSHSSTGTSAKFPPSFCGYSVEGPRVHRWRRRRAQGHYLLGLSPDRPLFSVHCHNGTFVPTTHHYWTSNFKGSDRFYFDLHDGPHAHSPAIAMVSGSQWGPLLFKLPPAGDLQEYYQEVTSLNRFKRDRDGNIQRLPFKMNINGVTETFEWRATKVKERRARDWWRRQPAHELVRITNLNPSAGGKRRNRPVGYSADGGEIVAVLNAGLKMTFFGTGLIGVFGERWETMVAVTGFTVWLVEHWAYEHAAARTAQIIANAQAIQRSSARS
;
A
#
# COMPACT_ATOMS: atom_id res chain seq x y z
N MET A 1 -71.48 -51.05 -24.72
CA MET A 1 -72.37 -50.02 -24.16
C MET A 1 -71.50 -48.90 -23.63
N ALA A 2 -71.68 -47.69 -24.19
CA ALA A 2 -71.25 -46.35 -23.74
C ALA A 2 -69.78 -46.16 -23.28
N THR A 3 -68.87 -45.68 -24.13
CA THR A 3 -68.51 -44.26 -24.41
C THR A 3 -67.92 -43.49 -23.23
N SER A 4 -66.66 -43.08 -23.36
CA SER A 4 -66.25 -41.69 -23.10
C SER A 4 -64.83 -41.46 -23.64
N ASP A 5 -64.78 -40.78 -24.79
CA ASP A 5 -63.65 -40.01 -25.29
C ASP A 5 -63.29 -38.89 -24.30
N ASN A 6 -62.01 -38.57 -24.19
CA ASN A 6 -61.59 -37.27 -23.66
C ASN A 6 -60.39 -36.74 -24.45
N THR A 7 -60.74 -36.05 -25.54
CA THR A 7 -59.92 -35.07 -26.25
C THR A 7 -59.59 -33.90 -25.32
N HIS A 8 -58.31 -33.72 -24.98
CA HIS A 8 -57.81 -32.48 -24.41
C HIS A 8 -57.33 -31.56 -25.52
N GLN A 9 -57.96 -30.39 -25.54
CA GLN A 9 -57.83 -29.33 -26.52
C GLN A 9 -56.66 -28.41 -26.14
N GLU A 10 -55.82 -28.13 -27.13
CA GLU A 10 -54.84 -27.04 -27.16
C GLU A 10 -55.49 -25.68 -26.88
N GLN A 11 -54.94 -24.93 -25.91
CA GLN A 11 -55.00 -23.48 -25.90
C GLN A 11 -53.61 -22.93 -25.56
N ALA A 12 -52.94 -22.43 -26.58
CA ALA A 12 -51.75 -21.62 -26.47
C ALA A 12 -52.14 -20.22 -25.96
N VAL A 13 -51.61 -19.83 -24.81
CA VAL A 13 -51.54 -18.43 -24.39
C VAL A 13 -50.06 -18.06 -24.32
N ALA A 14 -49.64 -17.26 -25.29
CA ALA A 14 -48.35 -16.60 -25.27
C ALA A 14 -48.36 -15.53 -24.16
N VAL A 15 -47.50 -15.70 -23.15
CA VAL A 15 -47.09 -14.62 -22.27
C VAL A 15 -45.59 -14.48 -22.42
N ASP A 16 -45.22 -13.45 -23.18
CA ASP A 16 -43.87 -12.93 -23.32
C ASP A 16 -43.45 -12.30 -21.98
N GLY A 17 -42.52 -12.96 -21.31
CA GLY A 17 -41.97 -12.57 -20.02
C GLY A 17 -40.46 -12.73 -20.06
N SER A 18 -39.79 -11.74 -20.65
CA SER A 18 -38.34 -11.60 -20.69
C SER A 18 -37.74 -11.58 -19.29
N ALA A 19 -37.44 -12.76 -18.73
CA ALA A 19 -36.57 -12.90 -17.58
C ALA A 19 -35.13 -12.88 -18.06
N HIS A 20 -34.43 -11.79 -17.78
CA HIS A 20 -32.98 -11.72 -17.92
C HIS A 20 -32.33 -12.87 -17.13
N PRO A 21 -31.48 -13.70 -17.74
CA PRO A 21 -30.69 -14.65 -16.99
C PRO A 21 -29.71 -13.84 -16.13
N HIS A 22 -29.98 -13.79 -14.82
CA HIS A 22 -28.96 -13.45 -13.84
C HIS A 22 -27.81 -14.44 -14.04
N ARG A 23 -26.74 -13.94 -14.65
CA ARG A 23 -25.48 -14.63 -14.85
C ARG A 23 -24.88 -14.85 -13.47
N SER A 24 -25.26 -15.95 -12.83
CA SER A 24 -24.60 -16.46 -11.65
C SER A 24 -23.17 -16.78 -12.05
N HIS A 25 -22.25 -15.87 -11.70
CA HIS A 25 -20.83 -16.11 -11.78
C HIS A 25 -20.49 -17.19 -10.76
N SER A 26 -20.57 -18.45 -11.18
CA SER A 26 -19.94 -19.55 -10.48
C SER A 26 -18.44 -19.29 -10.50
N HIS A 27 -17.92 -18.76 -9.39
CA HIS A 27 -16.50 -18.65 -9.14
C HIS A 27 -15.95 -20.08 -9.01
N SER A 28 -15.57 -20.63 -10.16
CA SER A 28 -14.56 -21.66 -10.23
C SER A 28 -13.35 -21.17 -9.45
N SER A 29 -12.93 -21.93 -8.45
CA SER A 29 -11.67 -21.76 -7.71
C SER A 29 -10.46 -22.11 -8.58
N THR A 30 -10.49 -21.71 -9.86
CA THR A 30 -9.34 -21.65 -10.76
C THR A 30 -8.31 -20.71 -10.14
N GLY A 31 -7.07 -21.21 -10.01
CA GLY A 31 -5.99 -20.63 -9.22
C GLY A 31 -6.02 -19.11 -9.14
N THR A 32 -6.06 -18.60 -7.91
CA THR A 32 -6.02 -17.18 -7.57
C THR A 32 -4.89 -16.51 -8.35
N SER A 33 -5.23 -15.89 -9.48
CA SER A 33 -4.30 -15.05 -10.22
C SER A 33 -3.92 -13.91 -9.29
N ALA A 34 -2.63 -13.75 -9.02
CA ALA A 34 -2.12 -12.61 -8.27
C ALA A 34 -2.58 -11.31 -8.97
N LYS A 35 -3.05 -10.33 -8.20
CA LYS A 35 -3.43 -9.01 -8.73
C LYS A 35 -2.18 -8.22 -9.07
N PHE A 36 -1.17 -8.29 -8.21
CA PHE A 36 0.10 -7.61 -8.42
C PHE A 36 1.12 -8.55 -9.09
N PRO A 37 1.99 -8.02 -9.98
CA PRO A 37 3.09 -8.82 -10.49
C PRO A 37 4.09 -9.15 -9.37
N PRO A 38 4.93 -10.20 -9.54
CA PRO A 38 5.99 -10.57 -8.59
C PRO A 38 6.88 -9.41 -8.13
N SER A 39 7.09 -8.42 -9.00
CA SER A 39 7.73 -7.16 -8.67
C SER A 39 7.13 -6.03 -9.49
N PHE A 40 7.02 -4.85 -8.89
CA PHE A 40 6.65 -3.60 -9.55
C PHE A 40 7.45 -2.43 -8.98
N CYS A 41 7.47 -1.32 -9.70
CA CYS A 41 8.08 -0.07 -9.27
C CYS A 41 7.04 1.05 -9.28
N GLY A 42 7.27 2.05 -8.43
CA GLY A 42 6.52 3.30 -8.46
C GLY A 42 7.25 4.40 -9.24
N TYR A 43 6.47 5.20 -9.96
CA TYR A 43 6.95 6.29 -10.80
C TYR A 43 6.12 7.54 -10.54
N SER A 44 6.75 8.70 -10.42
CA SER A 44 6.02 9.98 -10.35
C SER A 44 5.59 10.39 -11.77
N VAL A 45 4.30 10.69 -11.97
CA VAL A 45 3.76 11.15 -13.26
C VAL A 45 4.14 12.60 -13.53
N GLU A 46 4.09 13.42 -12.49
CA GLU A 46 4.69 14.73 -12.55
C GLU A 46 6.20 14.50 -12.44
N GLY A 47 6.92 14.63 -13.55
CA GLY A 47 8.40 14.62 -13.54
C GLY A 47 8.93 15.56 -12.45
N PRO A 48 10.18 15.42 -11.98
CA PRO A 48 10.70 16.14 -10.83
C PRO A 48 10.66 17.65 -11.09
N ARG A 49 9.52 18.29 -10.82
CA ARG A 49 9.38 19.73 -10.77
C ARG A 49 10.01 20.13 -9.46
N VAL A 50 11.34 20.22 -9.50
CA VAL A 50 12.18 20.89 -8.51
C VAL A 50 11.87 22.39 -8.59
N HIS A 51 10.61 22.78 -8.35
CA HIS A 51 10.26 24.17 -8.16
C HIS A 51 10.64 24.54 -6.73
N ARG A 52 11.84 25.13 -6.64
CA ARG A 52 12.31 26.05 -5.61
C ARG A 52 11.28 26.37 -4.51
N TRP A 53 11.54 25.77 -3.35
CA TRP A 53 11.46 26.44 -2.03
C TRP A 53 10.11 26.89 -1.46
N ARG A 54 8.96 26.59 -2.08
CA ARG A 54 7.67 26.74 -1.38
C ARG A 54 6.93 25.43 -1.20
N ARG A 55 7.03 24.94 0.04
CA ARG A 55 6.07 24.07 0.74
C ARG A 55 4.71 24.07 0.05
N ARG A 56 4.30 22.92 -0.50
CA ARG A 56 2.96 22.37 -0.27
C ARG A 56 2.86 20.93 -0.79
N ARG A 57 3.18 20.03 0.14
CA ARG A 57 2.47 18.77 0.43
C ARG A 57 2.57 17.70 -0.67
N ALA A 58 2.37 16.45 -0.30
CA ALA A 58 2.33 15.32 -1.22
C ALA A 58 1.05 15.35 -2.06
N GLN A 59 0.90 16.37 -2.89
CA GLN A 59 0.17 16.23 -4.12
C GLN A 59 1.10 15.47 -5.05
N GLY A 60 0.66 14.30 -5.44
CA GLY A 60 1.45 13.43 -6.28
C GLY A 60 0.55 12.39 -6.89
N HIS A 61 0.64 12.26 -8.20
CA HIS A 61 0.11 11.12 -8.91
C HIS A 61 1.30 10.19 -9.17
N TYR A 62 1.22 8.99 -8.62
CA TYR A 62 2.22 7.95 -8.84
C TYR A 62 1.60 6.82 -9.64
N LEU A 63 2.37 6.22 -10.54
CA LEU A 63 2.00 4.99 -11.23
C LEU A 63 2.78 3.83 -10.62
N LEU A 64 2.11 2.71 -10.39
CA LEU A 64 2.74 1.45 -10.00
C LEU A 64 2.64 0.48 -11.18
N GLY A 65 3.77 -0.11 -11.59
CA GLY A 65 3.77 -1.02 -12.72
C GLY A 65 5.12 -1.70 -12.95
N LEU A 66 5.22 -2.42 -14.07
CA LEU A 66 6.46 -3.10 -14.46
C LEU A 66 7.51 -2.09 -14.94
N SER A 67 7.05 -1.02 -15.58
CA SER A 67 7.84 0.05 -16.17
C SER A 67 7.00 1.33 -16.30
N PRO A 68 7.59 2.51 -16.53
CA PRO A 68 6.84 3.76 -16.70
C PRO A 68 5.81 3.72 -17.86
N ASP A 69 6.12 2.97 -18.91
CA ASP A 69 5.29 2.74 -20.10
C ASP A 69 4.28 1.60 -19.93
N ARG A 70 4.37 0.83 -18.83
CA ARG A 70 3.44 -0.26 -18.48
C ARG A 70 2.91 -0.10 -17.06
N PRO A 71 2.20 1.01 -16.77
CA PRO A 71 1.55 1.20 -15.48
C PRO A 71 0.36 0.25 -15.34
N LEU A 72 0.18 -0.29 -14.14
CA LEU A 72 -0.92 -1.19 -13.78
C LEU A 72 -1.89 -0.53 -12.82
N PHE A 73 -1.37 0.29 -11.91
CA PHE A 73 -2.14 0.97 -10.87
C PHE A 73 -1.73 2.44 -10.77
N SER A 74 -2.59 3.26 -10.19
CA SER A 74 -2.27 4.63 -9.82
C SER A 74 -2.49 4.88 -8.34
N VAL A 75 -1.64 5.74 -7.77
CA VAL A 75 -1.77 6.24 -6.41
C VAL A 75 -1.95 7.75 -6.47
N HIS A 76 -3.06 8.23 -5.92
CA HIS A 76 -3.41 9.63 -5.87
C HIS A 76 -3.24 10.15 -4.45
N CYS A 77 -2.19 10.93 -4.22
CA CYS A 77 -1.95 11.58 -2.94
C CYS A 77 -2.64 12.95 -2.90
N HIS A 78 -3.40 13.18 -1.84
CA HIS A 78 -4.28 14.33 -1.70
C HIS A 78 -3.74 15.35 -0.70
N ASN A 79 -3.94 16.63 -0.99
CA ASN A 79 -3.57 17.71 -0.08
C ASN A 79 -4.70 18.04 0.90
N GLY A 80 -4.44 17.82 2.19
CA GLY A 80 -4.95 18.59 3.35
C GLY A 80 -6.44 18.97 3.43
N THR A 81 -7.06 18.64 4.56
CA THR A 81 -8.48 18.89 4.91
C THR A 81 -9.44 18.31 3.89
N PHE A 82 -9.62 16.98 3.95
CA PHE A 82 -10.81 16.35 3.41
C PHE A 82 -12.04 17.03 4.04
N VAL A 83 -12.82 17.73 3.22
CA VAL A 83 -14.20 18.09 3.54
C VAL A 83 -15.02 17.07 2.78
N PRO A 84 -15.68 16.10 3.46
CA PRO A 84 -16.40 15.05 2.76
C PRO A 84 -17.60 15.65 2.05
N THR A 85 -17.57 15.70 0.71
CA THR A 85 -18.82 15.63 -0.05
C THR A 85 -19.23 14.16 -0.05
N THR A 86 -20.25 13.87 0.76
CA THR A 86 -21.10 12.67 0.68
C THR A 86 -20.37 11.33 0.74
N HIS A 87 -19.95 10.93 1.96
CA HIS A 87 -20.32 9.67 2.62
C HIS A 87 -19.57 9.62 3.95
N HIS A 88 -20.29 9.26 5.01
CA HIS A 88 -19.87 9.32 6.41
C HIS A 88 -18.46 8.74 6.64
N TYR A 89 -17.59 9.48 7.34
CA TYR A 89 -16.69 9.05 8.43
C TYR A 89 -15.54 10.06 8.65
N TRP A 90 -15.47 10.57 9.89
CA TRP A 90 -14.38 11.32 10.54
C TRP A 90 -13.93 12.65 9.91
N THR A 91 -14.74 13.70 10.10
CA THR A 91 -14.21 15.08 10.15
C THR A 91 -13.62 15.30 11.51
N SER A 92 -12.32 15.46 11.57
CA SER A 92 -11.66 15.87 12.77
C SER A 92 -10.75 17.01 12.36
N ASN A 93 -11.06 18.18 12.92
CA ASN A 93 -10.41 19.46 12.70
C ASN A 93 -8.98 19.42 13.21
N PHE A 94 -8.13 18.65 12.54
CA PHE A 94 -6.76 18.48 12.96
C PHE A 94 -5.89 19.44 12.16
N LYS A 95 -5.65 20.60 12.77
CA LYS A 95 -4.64 21.55 12.32
C LYS A 95 -3.25 20.91 12.49
N GLY A 96 -2.57 20.59 11.39
CA GLY A 96 -1.18 20.09 11.39
C GLY A 96 -0.77 19.54 10.03
N SER A 97 0.47 19.83 9.60
CA SER A 97 1.06 19.49 8.29
C SER A 97 1.37 18.01 8.06
N ASP A 98 1.06 17.16 9.03
CA ASP A 98 1.72 15.86 9.19
C ASP A 98 0.84 14.68 8.76
N ARG A 99 -0.23 14.99 8.01
CA ARG A 99 -1.24 14.05 7.54
C ARG A 99 -1.04 13.71 6.08
N PHE A 100 -1.23 12.44 5.75
CA PHE A 100 -1.40 11.99 4.37
C PHE A 100 -2.77 11.35 4.19
N TYR A 101 -3.28 11.53 2.99
CA TYR A 101 -4.44 10.85 2.46
C TYR A 101 -4.10 10.44 1.03
N PHE A 102 -4.27 9.17 0.68
CA PHE A 102 -4.12 8.72 -0.69
C PHE A 102 -5.04 7.55 -1.02
N ASP A 103 -5.40 7.46 -2.29
CA ASP A 103 -6.17 6.35 -2.85
C ASP A 103 -5.29 5.55 -3.82
N LEU A 104 -5.44 4.23 -3.80
CA LEU A 104 -4.87 3.31 -4.77
C LEU A 104 -5.99 2.83 -5.70
N HIS A 105 -5.77 2.94 -7.01
CA HIS A 105 -6.77 2.62 -8.04
C HIS A 105 -6.37 1.41 -8.87
N ASP A 106 -7.37 0.65 -9.31
CA ASP A 106 -7.23 -0.53 -10.17
C ASP A 106 -7.10 -0.15 -11.65
N GLY A 107 -6.02 0.56 -11.96
CA GLY A 107 -5.72 1.04 -13.30
C GLY A 107 -4.79 2.24 -13.26
N PRO A 108 -4.21 2.63 -14.42
CA PRO A 108 -3.24 3.70 -14.49
C PRO A 108 -3.86 5.11 -14.45
N HIS A 109 -5.17 5.22 -14.30
CA HIS A 109 -5.91 6.49 -14.37
C HIS A 109 -6.64 6.80 -13.07
N ALA A 110 -6.77 8.09 -12.76
CA ALA A 110 -7.48 8.60 -11.59
C ALA A 110 -8.95 8.18 -11.51
N HIS A 111 -9.57 7.91 -12.66
CA HIS A 111 -10.97 7.51 -12.76
C HIS A 111 -11.17 5.99 -12.62
N SER A 112 -10.08 5.21 -12.49
CA SER A 112 -10.20 3.77 -12.26
C SER A 112 -10.76 3.52 -10.85
N PRO A 113 -11.45 2.40 -10.60
CA PRO A 113 -12.03 2.11 -9.29
C PRO A 113 -10.98 2.11 -8.17
N ALA A 114 -11.26 2.77 -7.05
CA ALA A 114 -10.38 2.75 -5.89
C ALA A 114 -10.44 1.38 -5.20
N ILE A 115 -9.29 0.73 -5.05
CA ILE A 115 -9.14 -0.58 -4.40
C ILE A 115 -8.55 -0.50 -3.00
N ALA A 116 -8.03 0.66 -2.62
CA ALA A 116 -7.66 0.93 -1.25
C ALA A 116 -7.60 2.43 -0.99
N MET A 117 -7.85 2.80 0.25
CA MET A 117 -7.76 4.18 0.72
C MET A 117 -6.98 4.22 2.02
N VAL A 118 -6.05 5.16 2.12
CA VAL A 118 -5.20 5.34 3.31
C VAL A 118 -5.35 6.75 3.82
N SER A 119 -5.59 6.88 5.12
CA SER A 119 -5.59 8.16 5.81
C SER A 119 -4.86 8.05 7.13
N GLY A 120 -4.17 9.12 7.52
CA GLY A 120 -3.51 9.14 8.83
C GLY A 120 -2.52 10.26 8.97
N SER A 121 -1.59 10.10 9.92
CA SER A 121 -0.48 11.03 10.09
C SER A 121 0.82 10.29 10.34
N GLN A 122 1.93 10.92 9.97
CA GLN A 122 3.27 10.35 10.19
C GLN A 122 3.61 10.13 11.69
N TRP A 123 2.81 10.71 12.60
CA TRP A 123 2.95 10.63 14.05
C TRP A 123 1.79 9.93 14.76
N GLY A 124 0.78 9.48 14.02
CA GLY A 124 -0.49 9.04 14.57
C GLY A 124 -0.91 7.69 14.02
N PRO A 125 -2.15 7.27 14.33
CA PRO A 125 -2.70 6.05 13.76
C PRO A 125 -2.84 6.21 12.24
N LEU A 126 -2.73 5.07 11.57
CA LEU A 126 -3.02 4.93 10.15
C LEU A 126 -4.27 4.09 9.97
N LEU A 127 -5.12 4.54 9.08
CA LEU A 127 -6.38 3.93 8.71
C LEU A 127 -6.30 3.45 7.27
N PHE A 128 -6.53 2.16 7.07
CA PHE A 128 -6.58 1.52 5.77
C PHE A 128 -7.99 1.02 5.54
N LYS A 129 -8.61 1.46 4.44
CA LYS A 129 -9.90 0.95 3.99
C LYS A 129 -9.69 0.17 2.71
N LEU A 130 -10.18 -1.08 2.71
CA LEU A 130 -10.22 -1.95 1.54
C LEU A 130 -11.69 -2.21 1.21
N PRO A 131 -12.07 -2.32 -0.08
CA PRO A 131 -13.39 -2.79 -0.48
C PRO A 131 -13.75 -4.11 0.22
N PRO A 132 -15.03 -4.42 0.47
CA PRO A 132 -15.43 -5.73 1.00
C PRO A 132 -14.94 -6.87 0.11
N ALA A 133 -14.72 -8.06 0.69
CA ALA A 133 -14.42 -9.25 -0.07
C ALA A 133 -15.74 -9.89 -0.56
N GLY A 134 -15.93 -9.97 -1.88
CA GLY A 134 -17.12 -10.56 -2.52
C GLY A 134 -18.19 -9.55 -2.95
N ASP A 135 -19.32 -10.06 -3.47
CA ASP A 135 -20.42 -9.29 -4.09
C ASP A 135 -21.25 -8.45 -3.09
N LEU A 136 -20.94 -8.48 -1.80
CA LEU A 136 -21.63 -7.66 -0.80
C LEU A 136 -21.08 -6.23 -0.84
N GLN A 137 -21.65 -5.45 -1.75
CA GLN A 137 -21.18 -4.16 -2.26
C GLN A 137 -21.20 -2.99 -1.26
N GLU A 138 -21.50 -3.16 0.04
CA GLU A 138 -21.90 -2.01 0.87
C GLU A 138 -21.03 -1.67 2.10
N TYR A 139 -20.00 -2.45 2.46
CA TYR A 139 -19.17 -2.06 3.62
C TYR A 139 -17.67 -2.20 3.36
N TYR A 140 -16.98 -1.05 3.35
CA TYR A 140 -15.53 -1.04 3.56
C TYR A 140 -15.24 -1.69 4.90
N GLN A 141 -14.51 -2.80 4.89
CA GLN A 141 -14.00 -3.36 6.13
C GLN A 141 -12.85 -2.45 6.58
N GLU A 142 -13.07 -1.80 7.73
CA GLU A 142 -12.02 -1.08 8.39
C GLU A 142 -10.97 -2.08 8.87
N VAL A 143 -9.79 -2.07 8.25
CA VAL A 143 -8.64 -2.75 8.83
C VAL A 143 -8.09 -1.76 9.87
N THR A 144 -8.78 -1.71 11.02
CA THR A 144 -8.61 -0.67 12.04
C THR A 144 -7.25 -0.72 12.73
N SER A 145 -6.70 0.48 12.90
CA SER A 145 -5.66 0.91 13.85
C SER A 145 -4.33 0.19 13.76
N LEU A 146 -3.56 0.61 12.76
CA LEU A 146 -2.13 0.36 12.75
C LEU A 146 -1.45 1.18 13.85
N ASN A 147 -0.72 0.47 14.72
CA ASN A 147 0.22 1.03 15.68
C ASN A 147 1.04 2.16 15.05
N ARG A 148 1.26 3.21 15.85
CA ARG A 148 2.19 4.31 15.53
C ARG A 148 3.51 3.71 15.00
N PHE A 149 4.07 4.29 13.94
CA PHE A 149 5.41 3.93 13.47
C PHE A 149 6.36 3.86 14.67
N LYS A 150 7.00 2.72 14.90
CA LYS A 150 8.13 2.70 15.83
C LYS A 150 9.30 3.31 15.07
N ARG A 151 9.79 4.46 15.54
CA ARG A 151 10.93 5.15 14.93
C ARG A 151 12.19 4.99 15.76
N ASP A 152 13.35 5.06 15.12
CA ASP A 152 14.63 5.17 15.82
C ASP A 152 14.89 6.61 16.32
N ARG A 153 16.05 6.86 16.92
CA ARG A 153 16.43 8.19 17.41
C ARG A 153 16.55 9.22 16.27
N ASP A 154 16.81 8.75 15.05
CA ASP A 154 16.98 9.57 13.86
C ASP A 154 15.65 9.80 13.13
N GLY A 155 14.56 9.20 13.62
CA GLY A 155 13.22 9.32 13.07
C GLY A 155 12.90 8.35 11.94
N ASN A 156 13.78 7.39 11.62
CA ASN A 156 13.52 6.38 10.58
C ASN A 156 12.50 5.36 11.10
N ILE A 157 11.62 4.88 10.22
CA ILE A 157 10.68 3.81 10.54
C ILE A 157 11.47 2.54 10.83
N GLN A 158 11.39 2.07 12.06
CA GLN A 158 11.87 0.73 12.42
C GLN A 158 10.83 -0.33 12.11
N ARG A 159 9.56 -0.08 12.47
CA ARG A 159 8.49 -1.07 12.41
C ARG A 159 7.11 -0.49 12.10
N LEU A 160 6.34 -1.17 11.24
CA LEU A 160 4.93 -0.92 10.98
C LEU A 160 4.15 -2.27 10.92
N PRO A 161 3.46 -2.68 12.01
CA PRO A 161 2.84 -4.00 12.11
C PRO A 161 1.33 -4.03 11.84
N PHE A 162 0.84 -4.74 10.83
CA PHE A 162 -0.59 -4.90 10.55
C PHE A 162 -1.09 -6.33 10.72
N LYS A 163 -2.41 -6.47 10.91
CA LYS A 163 -3.09 -7.77 11.01
C LYS A 163 -4.14 -7.89 9.92
N MET A 164 -4.33 -9.09 9.41
CA MET A 164 -5.40 -9.42 8.47
C MET A 164 -5.98 -10.78 8.78
N ASN A 165 -7.28 -10.94 8.57
CA ASN A 165 -7.89 -12.27 8.53
C ASN A 165 -7.69 -12.84 7.12
N ILE A 166 -7.02 -13.99 7.04
CA ILE A 166 -6.75 -14.72 5.80
C ILE A 166 -7.32 -16.11 5.99
N ASN A 167 -8.38 -16.42 5.24
CA ASN A 167 -9.07 -17.73 5.30
C ASN A 167 -9.47 -18.15 6.72
N GLY A 168 -9.98 -17.21 7.53
CA GLY A 168 -10.39 -17.46 8.91
C GLY A 168 -9.27 -17.36 9.94
N VAL A 169 -8.00 -17.32 9.50
CA VAL A 169 -6.83 -17.22 10.38
C VAL A 169 -6.35 -15.77 10.46
N THR A 170 -6.11 -15.26 11.67
CA THR A 170 -5.53 -13.92 11.84
C THR A 170 -4.01 -13.97 11.66
N GLU A 171 -3.53 -13.41 10.56
CA GLU A 171 -2.12 -13.26 10.23
C GLU A 171 -1.61 -11.88 10.64
N THR A 172 -0.41 -11.82 11.19
CA THR A 172 0.28 -10.59 11.57
C THR A 172 1.52 -10.41 10.71
N PHE A 173 1.67 -9.21 10.15
CA PHE A 173 2.80 -8.83 9.31
C PHE A 173 3.46 -7.57 9.86
N GLU A 174 4.76 -7.39 9.64
CA GLU A 174 5.49 -6.21 10.10
C GLU A 174 6.50 -5.76 9.04
N TRP A 175 6.33 -4.54 8.54
CA TRP A 175 7.40 -3.87 7.80
C TRP A 175 8.52 -3.55 8.76
N ARG A 176 9.75 -3.91 8.40
CA ARG A 176 10.96 -3.69 9.21
C ARG A 176 12.04 -3.05 8.38
N ALA A 177 12.69 -2.02 8.91
CA ALA A 177 13.91 -1.50 8.29
C ALA A 177 14.99 -2.59 8.29
N THR A 178 15.60 -2.80 7.13
CA THR A 178 16.76 -3.67 7.02
C THR A 178 17.96 -3.04 7.70
N LYS A 179 18.61 -3.81 8.59
CA LYS A 179 19.87 -3.39 9.23
C LYS A 179 21.01 -3.50 8.22
N VAL A 180 21.07 -2.63 7.23
CA VAL A 180 22.24 -2.56 6.35
C VAL A 180 23.33 -1.76 7.07
N LYS A 181 24.17 -2.44 7.85
CA LYS A 181 25.37 -1.83 8.47
C LYS A 181 26.54 -1.61 7.50
N GLU A 182 26.44 -2.01 6.23
CA GLU A 182 27.55 -1.96 5.28
C GLU A 182 27.10 -1.55 3.88
N ARG A 183 27.20 -0.26 3.56
CA ARG A 183 27.58 0.19 2.21
C ARG A 183 28.57 1.32 2.35
N ARG A 184 29.86 0.98 2.40
CA ARG A 184 30.94 1.95 2.21
C ARG A 184 30.83 2.54 0.80
N ALA A 185 31.03 3.86 0.74
CA ALA A 185 31.40 4.69 -0.42
C ALA A 185 30.32 5.12 -1.45
N ARG A 186 30.23 6.45 -1.57
CA ARG A 186 29.99 7.30 -2.75
C ARG A 186 28.58 7.60 -3.27
N ASP A 187 27.61 6.67 -3.26
CA ASP A 187 26.29 6.95 -3.87
C ASP A 187 25.16 7.06 -2.84
N TRP A 188 24.82 8.29 -2.44
CA TRP A 188 23.89 8.57 -1.35
C TRP A 188 22.42 8.23 -1.65
N TRP A 189 21.98 8.27 -2.90
CA TRP A 189 20.63 7.83 -3.32
C TRP A 189 20.42 6.31 -3.27
N ARG A 190 21.50 5.51 -3.20
CA ARG A 190 21.48 4.04 -3.05
C ARG A 190 21.46 3.63 -1.56
N ARG A 191 21.38 4.59 -0.63
CA ARG A 191 21.44 4.42 0.84
C ARG A 191 20.09 4.30 1.54
N GLN A 192 18.96 4.45 0.85
CA GLN A 192 17.69 4.36 1.56
C GLN A 192 17.51 2.94 2.10
N PRO A 193 17.09 2.79 3.36
CA PRO A 193 16.87 1.48 3.97
C PRO A 193 15.83 0.73 3.14
N ALA A 194 16.20 -0.46 2.67
CA ALA A 194 15.19 -1.38 2.20
C ALA A 194 14.32 -1.77 3.41
N HIS A 195 13.03 -1.95 3.19
CA HIS A 195 12.12 -2.48 4.20
C HIS A 195 11.75 -3.90 3.80
N GLU A 196 11.77 -4.81 4.78
CA GLU A 196 11.30 -6.19 4.63
C GLU A 196 9.94 -6.29 5.29
N LEU A 197 8.95 -6.85 4.60
CA LEU A 197 7.69 -7.25 5.21
C LEU A 197 7.85 -8.66 5.74
N VAL A 198 7.71 -8.84 7.05
CA VAL A 198 7.91 -10.12 7.71
C VAL A 198 6.57 -10.64 8.24
N ARG A 199 6.25 -11.90 7.97
CA ARG A 199 5.14 -12.63 8.58
C ARG A 199 5.53 -13.06 9.99
N ILE A 200 4.76 -12.65 10.98
CA ILE A 200 5.06 -12.78 12.42
C ILE A 200 4.31 -13.94 13.07
N THR A 201 3.15 -14.34 12.54
CA THR A 201 2.30 -15.36 13.19
C THR A 201 3.01 -16.71 13.35
N ASN A 202 3.90 -17.08 12.43
CA ASN A 202 4.60 -18.37 12.43
C ASN A 202 6.12 -18.18 12.37
N LEU A 203 6.71 -17.67 13.45
CA LEU A 203 8.16 -17.59 13.56
C LEU A 203 8.76 -19.00 13.57
N ASN A 204 9.82 -19.21 12.80
CA ASN A 204 10.64 -20.41 12.84
C ASN A 204 11.99 -20.08 13.49
N PRO A 205 12.16 -20.32 14.80
CA PRO A 205 13.40 -19.99 15.51
C PRO A 205 14.65 -20.63 14.87
N SER A 206 14.50 -21.82 14.30
CA SER A 206 15.57 -22.55 13.62
C SER A 206 16.01 -21.90 12.30
N ALA A 207 15.16 -21.08 11.68
CA ALA A 207 15.48 -20.29 10.50
C ALA A 207 16.08 -18.90 10.85
N GLY A 208 16.13 -18.54 12.13
CA GLY A 208 16.67 -17.26 12.60
C GLY A 208 18.21 -17.22 12.67
N GLY A 209 18.73 -16.13 13.24
CA GLY A 209 20.16 -15.97 13.55
C GLY A 209 20.92 -15.03 12.62
N LYS A 210 22.26 -15.21 12.57
CA LYS A 210 23.16 -14.33 11.80
C LYS A 210 22.88 -14.46 10.30
N ARG A 211 22.94 -13.34 9.57
CA ARG A 211 22.63 -13.27 8.12
C ARG A 211 23.35 -14.33 7.27
N ARG A 212 24.60 -14.68 7.60
CA ARG A 212 25.40 -15.66 6.88
C ARG A 212 24.97 -17.13 7.10
N ASN A 213 24.22 -17.40 8.16
CA ASN A 213 23.81 -18.75 8.56
C ASN A 213 22.31 -18.99 8.39
N ARG A 214 21.52 -17.92 8.20
CA ARG A 214 20.06 -18.03 8.06
C ARG A 214 19.68 -18.42 6.62
N PRO A 215 18.62 -19.21 6.42
CA PRO A 215 18.09 -19.47 5.09
C PRO A 215 17.65 -18.17 4.39
N VAL A 216 17.73 -18.17 3.06
CA VAL A 216 17.21 -17.06 2.25
C VAL A 216 15.71 -16.93 2.46
N GLY A 217 15.20 -15.70 2.57
CA GLY A 217 13.78 -15.43 2.80
C GLY A 217 13.37 -15.41 4.28
N TYR A 218 14.30 -15.45 5.23
CA TYR A 218 14.00 -15.36 6.66
C TYR A 218 14.69 -14.16 7.34
N SER A 219 13.99 -13.55 8.30
CA SER A 219 14.49 -12.48 9.16
C SER A 219 15.38 -13.03 10.29
N ALA A 220 16.06 -12.14 11.01
CA ALA A 220 17.01 -12.56 12.06
C ALA A 220 16.35 -13.26 13.27
N ASP A 221 15.06 -13.02 13.50
CA ASP A 221 14.22 -13.68 14.49
C ASP A 221 13.42 -14.86 13.91
N GLY A 222 13.72 -15.29 12.67
CA GLY A 222 13.13 -16.48 12.08
C GLY A 222 11.74 -16.29 11.46
N GLY A 223 11.28 -15.04 11.32
CA GLY A 223 10.07 -14.74 10.56
C GLY A 223 10.31 -14.82 9.06
N GLU A 224 9.29 -15.24 8.32
CA GLU A 224 9.36 -15.31 6.86
C GLU A 224 9.27 -13.90 6.24
N ILE A 225 10.17 -13.57 5.33
CA ILE A 225 10.12 -12.35 4.53
C ILE A 225 9.19 -12.61 3.34
N VAL A 226 8.07 -11.90 3.30
CA VAL A 226 7.01 -12.09 2.29
C VAL A 226 6.95 -10.97 1.26
N ALA A 227 7.60 -9.83 1.53
CA ALA A 227 7.84 -8.78 0.54
C ALA A 227 9.06 -7.92 0.91
N VAL A 228 9.61 -7.21 -0.08
CA VAL A 228 10.70 -6.25 0.10
C VAL A 228 10.39 -4.97 -0.66
N LEU A 229 10.63 -3.83 0.00
CA LEU A 229 10.49 -2.47 -0.53
C LEU A 229 11.84 -1.77 -0.56
N ASN A 230 12.24 -1.22 -1.70
CA ASN A 230 13.52 -0.52 -1.88
C ASN A 230 13.36 1.00 -2.05
N ALA A 231 14.52 1.70 -2.00
CA ALA A 231 14.75 3.15 -2.12
C ALA A 231 14.00 3.94 -3.21
N GLY A 232 13.47 3.28 -4.24
CA GLY A 232 12.78 3.92 -5.37
C GLY A 232 11.36 3.42 -5.55
N LEU A 233 10.67 3.10 -4.45
CA LEU A 233 9.33 2.52 -4.48
C LEU A 233 9.26 1.21 -5.30
N LYS A 234 10.34 0.43 -5.30
CA LYS A 234 10.37 -0.90 -5.92
C LYS A 234 9.93 -1.95 -4.90
N MET A 235 8.83 -2.61 -5.19
CA MET A 235 8.25 -3.70 -4.41
C MET A 235 8.57 -5.04 -5.06
N THR A 236 8.85 -6.05 -4.26
CA THR A 236 9.05 -7.44 -4.70
C THR A 236 8.44 -8.40 -3.69
N PHE A 237 7.57 -9.30 -4.13
CA PHE A 237 7.01 -10.36 -3.28
C PHE A 237 8.02 -11.51 -3.12
N PHE A 238 7.99 -12.17 -1.97
CA PHE A 238 8.89 -13.27 -1.61
C PHE A 238 8.13 -14.39 -0.90
N GLY A 239 8.69 -15.60 -0.91
CA GLY A 239 8.17 -16.76 -0.18
C GLY A 239 6.68 -17.01 -0.46
N THR A 240 5.90 -17.19 0.61
CA THR A 240 4.45 -17.33 0.57
C THR A 240 3.74 -16.11 -0.05
N GLY A 241 4.30 -14.92 0.08
CA GLY A 241 3.77 -13.71 -0.56
C GLY A 241 3.84 -13.76 -2.09
N LEU A 242 4.85 -14.43 -2.66
CA LEU A 242 5.05 -14.52 -4.10
C LEU A 242 4.11 -15.53 -4.77
N ILE A 243 3.78 -16.61 -4.07
CA ILE A 243 2.89 -17.67 -4.58
C ILE A 243 1.40 -17.32 -4.41
N GLY A 244 1.07 -16.15 -3.87
CA GLY A 244 -0.30 -15.65 -3.79
C GLY A 244 -1.21 -16.33 -2.76
N VAL A 245 -0.65 -17.11 -1.81
CA VAL A 245 -1.48 -17.87 -0.83
C VAL A 245 -2.30 -17.00 0.12
N PHE A 246 -1.96 -15.71 0.22
CA PHE A 246 -2.66 -14.73 1.05
C PHE A 246 -3.80 -14.01 0.32
N GLY A 247 -3.90 -14.18 -1.00
CA GLY A 247 -4.93 -13.58 -1.84
C GLY A 247 -4.72 -12.10 -2.17
N GLU A 248 -5.48 -11.63 -3.15
CA GLU A 248 -5.44 -10.26 -3.71
C GLU A 248 -5.61 -9.16 -2.65
N ARG A 249 -6.50 -9.39 -1.68
CA ARG A 249 -6.76 -8.43 -0.60
C ARG A 249 -5.50 -8.14 0.21
N TRP A 250 -4.72 -9.19 0.50
CA TRP A 250 -3.44 -9.06 1.18
C TRP A 250 -2.43 -8.32 0.31
N GLU A 251 -2.31 -8.67 -0.97
CA GLU A 251 -1.39 -7.99 -1.90
C GLU A 251 -1.67 -6.49 -1.97
N THR A 252 -2.96 -6.12 -2.01
CA THR A 252 -3.41 -4.72 -1.97
C THR A 252 -2.96 -4.04 -0.68
N MET A 253 -3.14 -4.69 0.47
CA MET A 253 -2.68 -4.19 1.77
C MET A 253 -1.15 -4.01 1.81
N VAL A 254 -0.40 -4.96 1.25
CA VAL A 254 1.07 -4.87 1.12
C VAL A 254 1.46 -3.67 0.27
N ALA A 255 0.81 -3.46 -0.87
CA ALA A 255 1.08 -2.34 -1.75
C ALA A 255 0.85 -0.99 -1.05
N VAL A 256 -0.30 -0.81 -0.38
CA VAL A 256 -0.59 0.47 0.29
C VAL A 256 0.23 0.70 1.56
N THR A 257 0.49 -0.32 2.37
CA THR A 257 1.34 -0.18 3.56
C THR A 257 2.80 0.04 3.16
N GLY A 258 3.27 -0.62 2.10
CA GLY A 258 4.59 -0.39 1.52
C GLY A 258 4.73 1.03 0.96
N PHE A 259 3.76 1.50 0.19
CA PHE A 259 3.73 2.88 -0.30
C PHE A 259 3.73 3.88 0.88
N THR A 260 2.99 3.58 1.94
CA THR A 260 2.96 4.40 3.15
C THR A 260 4.33 4.49 3.83
N VAL A 261 5.03 3.35 3.97
CA VAL A 261 6.40 3.32 4.50
C VAL A 261 7.33 4.16 3.64
N TRP A 262 7.29 3.97 2.31
CA TRP A 262 8.10 4.75 1.38
C TRP A 262 7.80 6.25 1.47
N LEU A 263 6.53 6.65 1.49
CA LEU A 263 6.11 8.05 1.55
C LEU A 263 6.65 8.74 2.81
N VAL A 264 6.53 8.08 3.96
CA VAL A 264 6.99 8.64 5.24
C VAL A 264 8.51 8.72 5.32
N GLU A 265 9.24 7.71 4.82
CA GLU A 265 10.71 7.77 4.69
C GLU A 265 11.15 8.89 3.74
N HIS A 266 10.47 9.00 2.59
CA HIS A 266 10.76 10.01 1.59
C HIS A 266 10.60 11.42 2.18
N TRP A 267 9.52 11.67 2.94
CA TRP A 267 9.34 12.96 3.63
C TRP A 267 10.34 13.20 4.75
N ALA A 268 10.67 12.17 5.54
CA ALA A 268 11.69 12.31 6.58
C ALA A 268 13.04 12.72 5.97
N TYR A 269 13.40 12.10 4.85
CA TYR A 269 14.59 12.44 4.08
C TYR A 269 14.55 13.89 3.56
N GLU A 270 13.46 14.31 2.92
CA GLU A 270 13.30 15.67 2.42
C GLU A 270 13.41 16.71 3.54
N HIS A 271 12.80 16.45 4.70
CA HIS A 271 12.89 17.32 5.87
C HIS A 271 14.32 17.41 6.42
N ALA A 272 15.05 16.30 6.48
CA ALA A 272 16.44 16.28 6.93
C ALA A 272 17.37 17.06 5.95
N ALA A 273 17.17 16.87 4.65
CA ALA A 273 17.91 17.59 3.61
C ALA A 273 17.66 19.10 3.68
N ALA A 274 16.40 19.53 3.84
CA ALA A 274 16.04 20.93 3.98
C ALA A 274 16.67 21.58 5.23
N ARG A 275 16.66 20.88 6.38
CA ARG A 275 17.31 21.36 7.61
C ARG A 275 18.82 21.54 7.43
N THR A 276 19.46 20.58 6.79
CA THR A 276 20.91 20.63 6.52
C THR A 276 21.26 21.82 5.62
N ALA A 277 20.49 22.03 4.55
CA ALA A 277 20.67 23.16 3.65
C ALA A 277 20.51 24.50 4.39
N GLN A 278 19.53 24.62 5.29
CA GLN A 278 19.34 25.82 6.10
C GLN A 278 20.52 26.08 7.05
N ILE A 279 21.05 25.03 7.70
CA ILE A 279 22.22 25.15 8.58
C ILE A 279 23.44 25.64 7.80
N ILE A 280 23.69 25.07 6.61
CA ILE A 280 24.79 25.49 5.74
C ILE A 280 24.62 26.95 5.31
N ALA A 281 23.41 27.35 4.90
CA ALA A 281 23.12 28.73 4.50
C ALA A 281 23.36 29.72 5.66
N ASN A 282 22.96 29.36 6.88
CA ASN A 282 23.20 30.18 8.07
C ASN A 282 24.71 30.29 8.38
N ALA A 283 25.46 29.20 8.30
CA ALA A 283 26.90 29.21 8.52
C ALA A 283 27.64 30.10 7.50
N GLN A 284 27.25 30.02 6.23
CA GLN A 284 27.80 30.88 5.17
C GLN A 284 27.46 32.36 5.38
N ALA A 285 26.25 32.67 5.86
CA ALA A 285 25.85 34.04 6.18
C ALA A 285 26.72 34.63 7.30
N ILE A 286 26.99 33.86 8.36
CA ILE A 286 27.84 34.26 9.48
C ILE A 286 29.28 34.55 9.01
N GLN A 287 29.87 33.67 8.19
CA GLN A 287 31.21 33.85 7.65
C GLN A 287 31.33 35.10 6.76
N ARG A 288 30.28 35.44 6.01
CA ARG A 288 30.26 36.65 5.18
C ARG A 288 30.15 37.92 6.01
N SER A 289 29.43 37.89 7.13
CA SER A 289 29.37 39.04 8.04
C SER A 289 30.70 39.28 8.75
N SER A 290 31.42 38.24 9.16
CA SER A 290 32.72 38.38 9.83
C SER A 290 33.86 38.84 8.91
N ALA A 291 33.76 38.60 7.60
CA ALA A 291 34.77 39.05 6.63
C ALA A 291 34.62 40.54 6.24
N ARG A 292 33.53 41.20 6.67
CA ARG A 292 33.25 42.62 6.38
C ARG A 292 33.51 43.55 7.55
N SER A 293 33.69 43.00 8.75
CA SER A 293 34.13 43.70 9.97
C SER A 293 35.65 43.70 10.05
#